data_AF-A0A7K5AFV7-F1
#
_entry.id   AF-A0A7K5AFV7-F1
#
_cell.length_a   1.000
_cell.length_b   1.000
_cell.length_c   1.000
_cell.angle_alpha   90.00
_cell.angle_beta   90.00
_cell.angle_gamma   90.00
#
_symmetry.space_group_name_H-M   'P 1'
#
loop_
_entity.id
_entity.type
_entity.pdbx_description
1 polymer ?
#
loop_
_entity_poly.entity_id
_entity_poly.type
_entity_poly.pdbx_seq_one_letter_code
_entity_poly.pdbx_strand_id
1 'polypeptide(L)' 'MACYDLCRPCAPTPLANSCNEPCVRQCQDSTVTIQPSTIQVTLPGPILTSFPQNS' A
#
# COMPACT_ATOMS: atom_id res chain seq x y z
N MET A 1 8.86 -12.69 1.58
CA MET A 1 8.58 -13.92 0.80
C MET A 1 7.14 -13.84 0.36
N ALA A 2 6.90 -13.69 -0.94
CA ALA A 2 5.55 -13.48 -1.45
C ALA A 2 4.81 -14.82 -1.53
N CYS A 3 3.50 -14.77 -1.26
CA CYS A 3 2.60 -15.91 -1.20
C CYS A 3 2.20 -16.39 -2.62
N TYR A 4 3.18 -16.50 -3.52
CA TYR A 4 2.95 -16.82 -4.94
C TYR A 4 3.05 -18.32 -5.24
N ASP A 5 3.35 -19.18 -4.25
CA ASP A 5 3.36 -20.61 -4.48
C ASP A 5 1.95 -21.07 -4.84
N LEU A 6 1.78 -21.33 -6.14
CA LEU A 6 0.55 -21.78 -6.74
C LEU A 6 0.08 -23.03 -6.00
N CYS A 7 -1.18 -23.00 -5.56
CA CYS A 7 -1.93 -24.19 -5.21
C CYS A 7 -1.71 -25.24 -6.30
N ARG A 8 -0.93 -26.29 -5.97
CA ARG A 8 -0.54 -27.31 -6.94
C ARG A 8 -1.80 -28.00 -7.47
N PRO A 9 -1.86 -28.35 -8.77
CA PRO A 9 -2.93 -29.18 -9.28
C PRO A 9 -2.86 -30.55 -8.59
N CYS A 10 -4.01 -31.07 -8.22
CA CYS A 10 -4.09 -32.44 -7.74
C CYS A 10 -3.62 -33.41 -8.83
N ALA A 11 -2.88 -34.42 -8.39
CA ALA A 11 -2.10 -35.35 -9.21
C ALA A 11 -2.88 -35.98 -10.40
N PRO A 12 -2.19 -36.48 -11.43
CA PRO A 12 -2.82 -37.02 -12.64
C PRO A 12 -3.36 -38.44 -12.40
N THR A 13 -4.42 -38.59 -11.62
CA THR A 13 -5.18 -39.85 -11.54
C THR A 13 -6.65 -39.57 -11.28
N PRO A 14 -7.58 -40.17 -12.07
CA PRO A 14 -9.00 -39.93 -11.94
C PRO A 14 -9.56 -40.79 -10.81
N LEU A 15 -9.24 -40.46 -9.56
CA LEU A 15 -10.11 -40.86 -8.47
C LEU A 15 -11.09 -39.72 -8.25
N ALA A 16 -12.38 -40.06 -8.19
CA ALA A 16 -13.53 -39.18 -8.12
C ALA A 16 -13.63 -38.35 -6.82
N ASN A 17 -12.50 -37.91 -6.27
CA ASN A 17 -12.38 -36.88 -5.26
C ASN A 17 -11.54 -35.75 -5.87
N SER A 18 -12.16 -35.03 -6.79
CA SER A 18 -11.67 -33.72 -7.25
C SER A 18 -11.38 -32.88 -6.01
N CYS A 19 -10.19 -32.29 -5.95
CA CYS A 19 -9.78 -31.40 -4.88
C CYS A 19 -10.65 -30.14 -4.85
N ASN A 20 -11.83 -30.28 -4.27
CA ASN A 20 -12.84 -29.25 -4.13
C ASN A 20 -12.65 -28.43 -2.85
N GLU A 21 -11.62 -28.76 -2.06
CA GLU A 21 -11.25 -28.02 -0.87
C GLU A 21 -10.59 -26.69 -1.29
N PRO A 22 -11.04 -25.55 -0.73
CA PRO A 22 -10.48 -24.26 -1.07
C PRO A 22 -9.00 -24.22 -0.69
N CYS A 23 -8.14 -24.03 -1.68
CA CYS A 23 -6.72 -23.81 -1.44
C CYS A 23 -6.50 -22.35 -1.04
N VAL A 24 -6.81 -22.05 0.22
CA VAL A 24 -6.56 -20.76 0.86
C VAL A 24 -5.41 -20.91 1.85
N ARG A 25 -4.56 -19.89 1.96
CA ARG A 25 -3.52 -19.83 3.00
C ARG A 25 -3.55 -18.46 3.66
N GLN A 26 -3.29 -18.44 4.96
CA GLN A 26 -3.03 -17.21 5.69
C GLN A 26 -1.62 -16.74 5.33
N CYS A 27 -1.54 -15.71 4.50
CA CYS A 27 -0.29 -15.05 4.16
C CYS A 27 -0.02 -13.90 5.14
N GLN A 28 1.22 -13.42 5.19
CA GLN A 28 1.54 -12.20 5.91
C GLN A 28 0.87 -10.98 5.25
N ASP A 29 0.58 -9.95 6.04
CA ASP A 29 0.04 -8.69 5.52
C ASP A 29 0.95 -8.09 4.44
N SER A 30 0.34 -7.65 3.34
CA SER A 30 1.05 -6.93 2.29
C SER A 30 1.17 -5.46 2.65
N THR A 31 2.38 -4.91 2.59
CA THR A 31 2.61 -3.47 2.76
C THR A 31 2.71 -2.80 1.40
N VAL A 32 1.88 -1.78 1.15
CA VAL A 32 2.00 -0.92 -0.03
C VAL A 32 2.40 0.49 0.41
N THR A 33 3.40 1.08 -0.23
CA THR A 33 3.81 2.46 0.00
C THR A 33 3.35 3.32 -1.16
N ILE A 34 2.55 4.34 -0.86
CA ILE A 34 2.11 5.34 -1.84
C ILE A 34 3.07 6.53 -1.73
N GLN A 35 3.81 6.81 -2.81
CA GLN A 35 4.72 7.94 -2.88
C GLN A 35 4.14 9.01 -3.83
N PRO A 36 3.50 10.05 -3.29
CA PRO A 36 3.01 11.15 -4.11
C PRO A 36 4.19 11.97 -4.67
N SER A 37 3.94 12.69 -5.75
CA SER A 37 4.90 13.65 -6.31
C SER A 37 5.24 14.75 -5.29
N THR A 38 6.49 15.21 -5.30
CA THR A 38 6.93 16.32 -4.45
C THR A 38 6.18 17.60 -4.83
N ILE A 39 5.73 18.35 -3.81
CA ILE A 39 5.04 19.63 -3.99
C ILE A 39 5.88 20.73 -3.36
N GLN A 40 6.05 21.84 -4.08
CA GLN A 40 6.69 23.05 -3.55
C GLN A 40 5.62 24.01 -3.01
N VAL A 41 5.81 24.46 -1.78
CA VAL A 41 4.97 25.49 -1.16
C VAL A 41 5.77 26.79 -1.09
N THR A 42 5.19 27.88 -1.61
CA THR A 42 5.73 29.23 -1.42
C THR A 42 4.90 29.93 -0.36
N LEU A 43 5.54 30.38 0.72
CA LEU A 43 4.90 31.15 1.77
C LEU A 43 5.01 32.64 1.43
N PRO A 44 3.93 33.44 1.59
CA PRO A 44 4.03 34.88 1.47
C PRO A 44 5.01 35.42 2.52
N GLY A 45 5.77 36.45 2.17
CA GLY A 45 6.74 37.07 3.07
C GLY A 45 6.09 37.59 4.37
N PRO A 46 6.87 37.80 5.43
CA PRO A 46 6.36 38.29 6.70
C PRO A 46 5.73 39.68 6.52
N ILE A 47 4.50 39.86 6.98
CA ILE A 47 3.87 41.18 7.04
C ILE A 47 4.44 41.91 8.25
N LEU A 48 5.31 42.89 8.01
CA LEU A 48 5.83 43.78 9.04
C LEU A 48 4.90 45.00 9.17
N THR A 49 3.98 44.97 10.15
CA THR A 49 3.17 46.14 10.50
C THR A 49 3.95 47.02 11.47
N SER A 50 4.48 48.14 11.00
CA SER A 50 5.03 49.19 11.88
C SER A 50 3.93 50.17 12.26
N PHE A 51 3.60 50.28 13.54
CA PHE A 51 2.80 51.38 14.07
C PHE A 51 3.72 52.60 14.25
N PRO A 52 3.48 53.74 13.57
CA PRO A 52 4.28 54.93 13.80
C PRO A 52 4.03 55.44 15.22
N GLN A 53 5.10 55.54 16.03
CA GLN A 53 5.03 56.25 17.30
C GLN A 53 5.15 57.75 17.01
N ASN A 54 4.03 58.46 17.10
CA ASN A 54 4.00 59.92 17.08
C ASN A 54 4.41 60.41 18.48
N SER A 55 5.59 61.03 18.61
CA SER A 55 5.99 61.78 19.82
C SER A 55 5.40 63.18 19.82
#